data_AF-A0A409WBE2-F1
#
_entry.id   AF-A0A409WBE2-F1
#
_cell.length_a   1.000
_cell.length_b   1.000
_cell.length_c   1.000
_cell.angle_alpha   90.00
_cell.angle_beta   90.00
_cell.angle_gamma   90.00
#
_symmetry.space_group_name_H-M   'P 1'
#
loop_
_entity.id
_entity.type
_entity.pdbx_description
1 polymer ?
#
loop_
_entity_poly.entity_id
_entity_poly.type
_entity_poly.pdbx_seq_one_letter_code
_entity_poly.pdbx_strand_id
1 'polypeptide(L)'
;MEFDNSPDITSILKLPRRHEAAPKFDGQPFSLLRYLEEIYVLGKASIYSDRGLIEAAIFYVPDEDYELWKQIPEASGDDWETFKTAITSLYPGADGDRRYSYRDLEDLVEKNSSKPVNNINQFGQFYRDFVRISSFLMRKSELTDYEAAKLFLLELQVDIRRSVRERLHIKHPNHPSDDPWTLREVVDASIFVISP
;
A
#
# COMPACT_ATOMS: atom_id res chain seq x y z
N MET A 1 -12.44 12.22 32.54
CA MET A 1 -12.75 12.87 31.26
C MET A 1 -11.47 12.87 30.46
N GLU A 2 -11.30 11.88 29.60
CA GLU A 2 -10.27 11.94 28.57
C GLU A 2 -10.74 12.98 27.56
N PHE A 3 -9.96 14.04 27.38
CA PHE A 3 -10.17 14.98 26.30
C PHE A 3 -9.86 14.23 25.01
N ASP A 4 -10.87 14.05 24.18
CA ASP A 4 -10.68 13.62 22.80
C ASP A 4 -9.84 14.70 22.09
N ASN A 5 -8.53 14.48 22.06
CA ASN A 5 -7.55 15.30 21.35
C ASN A 5 -7.45 14.87 19.88
N SER A 6 -8.46 14.20 19.33
CA SER A 6 -8.52 13.95 17.89
C SER A 6 -8.58 15.30 17.19
N PRO A 7 -7.62 15.62 16.29
CA PRO A 7 -7.66 16.86 15.55
C PRO A 7 -8.97 16.94 14.77
N ASP A 8 -9.71 18.02 14.95
CA ASP A 8 -10.89 18.31 14.15
C ASP A 8 -10.46 18.35 12.67
N ILE A 9 -10.87 17.32 11.93
CA ILE A 9 -10.50 17.10 10.53
C ILE A 9 -10.86 18.33 9.68
N THR A 10 -11.88 19.11 10.09
CA THR A 10 -12.31 20.34 9.41
C THR A 10 -11.29 21.50 9.49
N SER A 11 -10.23 21.33 10.28
CA SER A 11 -9.18 22.33 10.52
C SER A 11 -7.79 21.90 10.03
N ILE A 12 -7.59 20.65 9.61
CA ILE A 12 -6.24 20.11 9.31
C ILE A 12 -5.56 20.90 8.17
N LEU A 13 -6.28 21.28 7.12
CA LEU A 13 -5.74 22.09 6.01
C LEU A 13 -5.51 23.57 6.37
N LYS A 14 -5.80 23.98 7.61
CA LYS A 14 -5.48 25.31 8.14
C LYS A 14 -4.21 25.30 9.00
N LEU A 15 -3.64 24.13 9.24
CA LEU A 15 -2.44 24.00 10.07
C LEU A 15 -1.20 24.55 9.32
N PRO A 16 -0.23 25.14 10.04
CA PRO A 16 1.04 25.52 9.43
C PRO A 16 1.72 24.31 8.77
N ARG A 17 2.40 24.49 7.64
CA ARG A 17 3.10 23.42 6.91
C ARG A 17 4.04 22.57 7.77
N ARG A 18 4.64 23.15 8.82
CA ARG A 18 5.56 22.47 9.74
C ARG A 18 4.87 21.68 10.85
N HIS A 19 3.55 21.74 10.95
CA HIS A 19 2.80 21.03 11.97
C HIS A 19 2.90 19.51 11.75
N GLU A 20 2.90 18.72 12.82
CA GLU A 20 3.07 17.27 12.72
C GLU A 20 1.92 16.61 11.95
N ALA A 21 0.68 17.01 12.28
CA ALA A 21 -0.56 16.55 11.66
C ALA A 21 -0.91 17.24 10.32
N ALA A 22 -0.06 18.13 9.80
CA ALA A 22 -0.28 18.70 8.48
C ALA A 22 0.02 17.65 7.39
N PRO A 23 -0.69 17.67 6.24
CA PRO A 23 -0.34 16.85 5.09
C PRO A 23 1.10 17.09 4.66
N LYS A 24 1.78 16.03 4.21
CA LYS A 24 3.18 16.10 3.79
C LYS A 24 3.40 15.33 2.52
N PHE A 25 4.05 15.99 1.58
CA PHE A 25 4.63 15.35 0.41
C PHE A 25 6.15 15.26 0.59
N ASP A 26 6.73 14.11 0.26
CA ASP A 26 8.17 13.82 0.42
C ASP A 26 8.97 14.01 -0.88
N GLY A 27 8.34 14.55 -1.93
CA GLY A 27 8.94 14.72 -3.26
C GLY A 27 9.01 13.43 -4.07
N GLN A 28 8.64 12.28 -3.50
CA GLN A 28 8.76 11.00 -4.19
C GLN A 28 7.54 10.73 -5.09
N PRO A 29 7.73 10.34 -6.36
CA PRO A 29 6.61 10.05 -7.26
C PRO A 29 5.57 9.07 -6.67
N PHE A 30 6.02 8.00 -6.00
CA PHE A 30 5.11 6.97 -5.47
C PHE A 30 4.23 7.43 -4.31
N SER A 31 4.56 8.54 -3.65
CA SER A 31 3.77 9.11 -2.54
C SER A 31 2.77 10.17 -3.03
N LEU A 32 2.96 10.69 -4.26
CA LEU A 32 2.22 11.82 -4.81
C LEU A 32 0.71 11.58 -4.83
N LEU A 33 0.25 10.46 -5.38
CA LEU A 33 -1.19 10.18 -5.48
C LEU A 33 -1.83 10.06 -4.10
N ARG A 34 -1.14 9.46 -3.13
CA ARG A 34 -1.61 9.35 -1.75
C ARG A 34 -1.72 10.73 -1.09
N TYR A 35 -0.73 11.58 -1.32
CA TYR A 35 -0.73 12.96 -0.82
C TYR A 35 -1.90 13.78 -1.41
N LEU A 36 -2.10 13.72 -2.73
CA LEU A 36 -3.21 14.41 -3.39
C LEU A 36 -4.58 13.88 -2.91
N GLU A 37 -4.70 12.56 -2.71
CA GLU A 37 -5.91 11.95 -2.14
C GLU A 37 -6.18 12.44 -0.70
N GLU A 38 -5.15 12.53 0.14
CA GLU A 38 -5.26 13.07 1.49
C GLU A 38 -5.77 14.52 1.48
N ILE A 39 -5.20 15.40 0.63
CA ILE A 39 -5.68 16.77 0.46
C ILE A 39 -7.14 16.80 0.03
N TYR A 40 -7.51 15.97 -0.96
CA TYR A 40 -8.87 15.91 -1.47
C TYR A 40 -9.87 15.50 -0.38
N VAL A 41 -9.60 14.43 0.37
CA VAL A 41 -10.48 13.94 1.44
C VAL A 41 -10.64 14.99 2.54
N LEU A 42 -9.53 15.55 3.02
CA LEU A 42 -9.54 16.56 4.08
C LEU A 42 -10.26 17.85 3.65
N GLY A 43 -10.03 18.29 2.43
CA GLY A 43 -10.63 19.51 1.92
C GLY A 43 -12.11 19.34 1.60
N LYS A 44 -12.54 18.20 1.05
CA LYS A 44 -13.97 17.92 0.86
C LYS A 44 -14.72 17.80 2.20
N ALA A 45 -14.10 17.19 3.21
CA ALA A 45 -14.66 17.18 4.58
C ALA A 45 -14.80 18.60 5.16
N SER A 46 -13.93 19.52 4.74
CA SER A 46 -13.92 20.93 5.16
C SER A 46 -14.68 21.87 4.20
N ILE A 47 -15.40 21.33 3.21
CA ILE A 47 -16.18 22.08 2.21
C ILE A 47 -15.30 23.06 1.38
N TYR A 48 -14.09 22.63 1.02
CA TYR A 48 -13.23 23.41 0.14
C TYR A 48 -13.75 23.36 -1.31
N SER A 49 -13.67 24.50 -2.00
CA SER A 49 -13.78 24.53 -3.46
C SER A 49 -12.57 23.86 -4.09
N ASP A 50 -12.67 23.48 -5.36
CA ASP A 50 -11.55 22.87 -6.09
C ASP A 50 -10.35 23.81 -6.17
N ARG A 51 -10.58 25.12 -6.35
CA ARG A 51 -9.52 26.14 -6.19
C ARG A 51 -8.85 26.09 -4.82
N GLY A 52 -9.63 25.96 -3.73
CA GLY A 52 -9.07 25.83 -2.39
C GLY A 52 -8.27 24.54 -2.19
N LEU A 53 -8.67 23.44 -2.83
CA LEU A 53 -7.91 22.20 -2.84
C LEU A 53 -6.57 22.35 -3.55
N ILE A 54 -6.55 23.03 -4.71
CA ILE A 54 -5.33 23.34 -5.45
C ILE A 54 -4.38 24.19 -4.60
N GLU A 55 -4.89 25.26 -3.99
CA GLU A 55 -4.09 26.12 -3.11
C GLU A 55 -3.52 25.35 -1.90
N ALA A 56 -4.30 24.46 -1.29
CA ALA A 56 -3.84 23.61 -0.19
C ALA A 56 -2.79 22.57 -0.63
N ALA A 57 -3.00 21.94 -1.79
CA ALA A 57 -2.06 20.98 -2.37
C ALA A 57 -0.71 21.64 -2.68
N ILE A 58 -0.70 22.89 -3.15
CA ILE A 58 0.55 23.61 -3.36
C ILE A 58 1.18 24.04 -2.02
N PHE A 59 0.38 24.39 -1.01
CA PHE A 59 0.92 24.91 0.25
C PHE A 59 1.74 23.89 1.08
N TYR A 60 1.40 22.61 1.00
CA TYR A 60 1.99 21.57 1.86
C TYR A 60 3.17 20.80 1.23
N VAL A 61 3.59 21.12 0.01
CA VAL A 61 4.75 20.47 -0.65
C VAL A 61 6.10 21.11 -0.27
N PRO A 62 7.23 20.42 -0.48
CA PRO A 62 8.59 20.97 -0.35
C PRO A 62 8.82 22.22 -1.22
N ASP A 63 9.88 22.98 -0.94
CA ASP A 63 10.11 24.29 -1.60
C ASP A 63 10.37 24.14 -3.11
N GLU A 64 11.11 23.10 -3.52
CA GLU A 64 11.37 22.81 -4.94
C GLU A 64 10.07 22.46 -5.69
N ASP A 65 9.23 21.61 -5.08
CA ASP A 65 7.93 21.23 -5.64
C ASP A 65 6.94 22.41 -5.64
N TYR A 66 6.97 23.27 -4.61
CA TYR A 66 6.14 24.47 -4.52
C TYR A 66 6.39 25.40 -5.71
N GLU A 67 7.66 25.69 -5.99
CA GLU A 67 8.05 26.53 -7.12
C GLU A 67 7.61 25.90 -8.44
N LEU A 68 7.84 24.60 -8.63
CA LEU A 68 7.40 23.88 -9.83
C LEU A 68 5.87 23.95 -10.01
N TRP A 69 5.11 23.63 -8.96
CA TRP A 69 3.65 23.54 -9.03
C TRP A 69 3.02 24.92 -9.24
N LYS A 70 3.65 26.02 -8.80
CA LYS A 70 3.18 27.38 -9.07
C LYS A 70 3.33 27.81 -10.53
N GLN A 71 4.21 27.18 -11.30
CA GLN A 71 4.47 27.57 -12.70
C GLN A 71 3.52 26.95 -13.71
N ILE A 72 2.77 25.90 -13.36
CA ILE A 72 1.82 25.29 -14.28
C ILE A 72 0.54 26.14 -14.41
N PRO A 73 -0.09 26.21 -15.60
CA PRO A 73 -1.32 26.97 -15.80
C PRO A 73 -2.46 26.57 -14.84
N GLU A 74 -2.56 25.28 -14.54
CA GLU A 74 -3.62 24.68 -13.72
C GLU A 74 -3.55 25.12 -12.25
N ALA A 75 -2.41 25.64 -11.79
CA ALA A 75 -2.20 26.13 -10.43
C ALA A 75 -3.10 27.32 -10.07
N SER A 76 -3.55 28.08 -11.07
CA SER A 76 -4.48 29.21 -10.92
C SER A 76 -5.91 28.86 -11.36
N GLY A 77 -6.16 27.60 -11.71
CA GLY A 77 -7.44 27.10 -12.15
C GLY A 77 -8.43 26.84 -11.00
N ASP A 78 -9.56 26.24 -11.37
CA ASP A 78 -10.67 25.90 -10.48
C ASP A 78 -11.18 24.47 -10.69
N ASP A 79 -10.42 23.64 -11.42
CA ASP A 79 -10.72 22.22 -11.65
C ASP A 79 -9.62 21.35 -11.02
N TRP A 80 -10.01 20.62 -9.97
CA TRP A 80 -9.11 19.74 -9.23
C TRP A 80 -8.57 18.59 -10.08
N GLU A 81 -9.39 17.97 -10.92
CA GLU A 81 -8.98 16.79 -11.70
C GLU A 81 -8.02 17.19 -12.83
N THR A 82 -8.25 18.36 -13.44
CA THR A 82 -7.31 18.94 -14.40
C THR A 82 -5.95 19.24 -13.73
N PHE A 83 -5.94 19.88 -12.56
CA PHE A 83 -4.71 20.11 -11.79
C PHE A 83 -4.01 18.80 -11.39
N LYS A 84 -4.74 17.84 -10.85
CA LYS A 84 -4.21 16.53 -10.43
C LYS A 84 -3.57 15.78 -11.59
N THR A 85 -4.18 15.84 -12.77
CA THR A 85 -3.65 15.21 -14.00
C THR A 85 -2.35 15.89 -14.43
N ALA A 86 -2.32 17.23 -14.47
CA ALA A 86 -1.12 17.99 -14.82
C ALA A 86 0.03 17.69 -13.84
N ILE A 87 -0.21 17.73 -12.54
CA ILE A 87 0.78 17.41 -11.52
C ILE A 87 1.26 15.97 -11.65
N THR A 88 0.37 14.99 -11.79
CA THR A 88 0.77 13.57 -11.94
C THR A 88 1.67 13.37 -13.16
N SER A 89 1.46 14.11 -14.26
CA SER A 89 2.30 14.04 -15.46
C SER A 89 3.73 14.56 -15.26
N LEU A 90 3.97 15.42 -14.27
CA LEU A 90 5.32 15.94 -13.94
C LEU A 90 6.18 14.93 -13.19
N TYR A 91 5.59 13.88 -12.61
CA TYR A 91 6.29 12.87 -11.82
C TYR A 91 6.19 11.49 -12.48
N PRO A 92 7.09 11.17 -13.43
CA PRO A 92 7.19 9.83 -13.98
C PRO A 92 7.29 8.77 -12.87
N GLY A 93 6.41 7.77 -12.92
CA GLY A 93 6.29 6.72 -11.89
C GLY A 93 5.32 7.02 -10.74
N ALA A 94 4.62 8.17 -10.77
CA ALA A 94 3.58 8.48 -9.79
C ALA A 94 2.29 7.67 -9.98
N ASP A 95 2.03 7.18 -11.19
CA ASP A 95 0.98 6.19 -11.48
C ASP A 95 1.15 4.88 -10.70
N GLY A 96 2.33 4.69 -10.08
CA GLY A 96 2.67 3.54 -9.30
C GLY A 96 2.93 2.31 -10.14
N ASP A 97 3.02 2.40 -11.47
CA ASP A 97 3.12 1.25 -12.38
C ASP A 97 4.38 0.39 -12.12
N ARG A 98 5.40 0.97 -11.49
CA ARG A 98 6.65 0.29 -11.12
C ARG A 98 6.93 0.28 -9.63
N ARG A 99 5.89 0.36 -8.79
CA ARG A 99 6.04 0.45 -7.33
C ARG A 99 6.71 -0.78 -6.72
N TYR A 100 6.34 -1.96 -7.20
CA TYR A 100 7.00 -3.21 -6.82
C TYR A 100 7.27 -4.04 -8.06
N SER A 101 8.37 -4.74 -8.05
CA SER A 101 8.82 -5.68 -9.07
C SER A 101 8.75 -7.11 -8.53
N TYR A 102 8.83 -8.09 -9.45
CA TYR A 102 8.99 -9.49 -9.04
C TYR A 102 10.25 -9.70 -8.18
N ARG A 103 11.32 -8.95 -8.46
CA ARG A 103 12.54 -8.98 -7.65
C ARG A 103 12.30 -8.54 -6.21
N ASP A 104 11.45 -7.55 -5.97
CA ASP A 104 11.10 -7.15 -4.59
C ASP A 104 10.37 -8.26 -3.84
N LEU A 105 9.60 -9.10 -4.54
CA LEU A 105 8.97 -10.27 -3.97
C LEU A 105 10.00 -11.36 -3.65
N GLU A 106 10.95 -11.62 -4.56
CA GLU A 106 12.06 -12.55 -4.34
C GLU A 106 12.94 -12.12 -3.16
N ASP A 107 13.32 -10.84 -3.10
CA ASP A 107 14.14 -10.29 -2.01
C ASP A 107 13.42 -10.41 -0.65
N LEU A 108 12.08 -10.21 -0.62
CA LEU A 108 11.27 -10.42 0.59
C LEU A 108 11.28 -11.88 1.04
N VAL A 109 11.13 -12.79 0.08
CA VAL A 109 11.14 -14.24 0.24
C VAL A 109 12.52 -14.68 0.79
N GLU A 110 13.62 -14.33 0.14
CA GLU A 110 14.98 -14.67 0.58
C GLU A 110 15.30 -14.16 2.00
N LYS A 111 14.88 -12.92 2.32
CA LYS A 111 15.06 -12.33 3.64
C LYS A 111 14.31 -13.09 4.74
N ASN A 112 13.15 -13.65 4.42
CA ASN A 112 12.35 -14.43 5.37
C ASN A 112 12.94 -15.83 5.58
N SER A 113 13.39 -16.49 4.50
CA SER A 113 14.10 -17.77 4.55
C SER A 113 15.33 -17.76 5.48
N SER A 114 16.02 -16.63 5.58
CA SER A 114 17.20 -16.46 6.45
C SER A 114 16.86 -16.15 7.92
N LYS A 115 15.61 -15.80 8.24
CA LYS A 115 15.10 -15.58 9.61
C LYS A 115 13.75 -16.25 9.77
N PRO A 116 13.72 -17.55 10.08
CA PRO A 116 12.50 -18.32 10.04
C PRO A 116 11.42 -17.75 10.97
N VAL A 117 10.21 -17.68 10.43
CA VAL A 117 9.00 -17.29 11.13
C VAL A 117 8.69 -18.34 12.20
N ASN A 118 9.10 -18.06 13.44
CA ASN A 118 8.97 -19.00 14.55
C ASN A 118 7.80 -18.66 15.50
N ASN A 119 7.06 -17.57 15.22
CA ASN A 119 5.88 -17.20 15.99
C ASN A 119 4.87 -16.42 15.15
N ILE A 120 3.65 -16.31 15.68
CA ILE A 120 2.51 -15.69 14.99
C ILE A 120 2.73 -14.20 14.63
N ASN A 121 3.52 -13.47 15.42
CA ASN A 121 3.80 -12.05 15.14
C ASN A 121 4.73 -11.90 13.93
N GLN A 122 5.76 -12.74 13.84
CA GLN A 122 6.64 -12.79 12.67
C GLN A 122 5.88 -13.22 11.42
N PHE A 123 4.97 -14.20 11.57
CA PHE A 123 4.11 -14.66 10.47
C PHE A 123 3.22 -13.53 9.97
N GLY A 124 2.56 -12.82 10.89
CA GLY A 124 1.71 -11.70 10.56
C GLY A 124 2.46 -10.57 9.86
N GLN A 125 3.72 -10.29 10.25
CA GLN A 125 4.54 -9.29 9.57
C GLN A 125 4.90 -9.73 8.15
N PHE A 126 5.43 -10.95 7.99
CA PHE A 126 5.75 -11.51 6.68
C PHE A 126 4.53 -11.53 5.76
N TYR A 127 3.38 -11.99 6.25
CA TYR A 127 2.14 -12.05 5.49
C TYR A 127 1.70 -10.67 4.98
N ARG A 128 1.74 -9.63 5.82
CA ARG A 128 1.40 -8.26 5.39
C ARG A 128 2.37 -7.74 4.33
N ASP A 129 3.67 -7.97 4.51
CA ASP A 129 4.68 -7.54 3.52
C ASP A 129 4.50 -8.30 2.20
N PHE A 130 4.24 -9.61 2.24
CA PHE A 130 4.01 -10.46 1.07
C PHE A 130 2.78 -10.01 0.30
N VAL A 131 1.63 -9.86 0.97
CA VAL A 131 0.37 -9.41 0.34
C VAL A 131 0.51 -8.03 -0.29
N ARG A 132 1.24 -7.11 0.35
CA ARG A 132 1.47 -5.76 -0.17
C ARG A 132 2.15 -5.79 -1.54
N ILE A 133 3.16 -6.66 -1.72
CA ILE A 133 3.91 -6.80 -2.97
C ILE A 133 3.13 -7.68 -3.96
N SER A 134 2.69 -8.87 -3.55
CA SER A 134 2.03 -9.83 -4.45
C SER A 134 0.72 -9.29 -5.01
N SER A 135 -0.10 -8.60 -4.21
CA SER A 135 -1.35 -7.99 -4.70
C SER A 135 -1.11 -6.91 -5.73
N PHE A 136 0.02 -6.19 -5.65
CA PHE A 136 0.41 -5.22 -6.65
C PHE A 136 0.73 -5.91 -7.97
N LEU A 137 1.59 -6.93 -7.94
CA LEU A 137 1.98 -7.71 -9.13
C LEU A 137 0.79 -8.44 -9.76
N MET A 138 -0.12 -8.98 -8.94
CA MET A 138 -1.34 -9.63 -9.42
C MET A 138 -2.27 -8.66 -10.16
N ARG A 139 -2.44 -7.42 -9.68
CA ARG A 139 -3.24 -6.40 -10.40
C ARG A 139 -2.62 -6.05 -11.76
N LYS A 140 -1.30 -6.15 -11.88
CA LYS A 140 -0.58 -5.99 -13.15
C LYS A 140 -0.56 -7.24 -14.02
N SER A 141 -1.15 -8.35 -13.56
CA SER A 141 -1.07 -9.66 -14.22
C SER A 141 0.38 -10.17 -14.40
N GLU A 142 1.31 -9.70 -13.54
CA GLU A 142 2.71 -10.12 -13.50
C GLU A 142 2.94 -11.28 -12.51
N LEU A 143 1.92 -11.63 -11.72
CA LEU A 143 1.92 -12.74 -10.78
C LEU A 143 0.53 -13.36 -10.74
N THR A 144 0.42 -14.68 -10.85
CA THR A 144 -0.84 -15.41 -10.68
C THR A 144 -1.07 -15.78 -9.22
N ASP A 145 -2.33 -16.01 -8.82
CA ASP A 145 -2.66 -16.45 -7.46
C ASP A 145 -1.98 -17.78 -7.10
N TYR A 146 -1.87 -18.69 -8.06
CA TYR A 146 -1.13 -19.93 -7.91
C TYR A 146 0.36 -19.72 -7.64
N GLU A 147 1.02 -18.87 -8.42
CA GLU A 147 2.45 -18.57 -8.21
C GLU A 147 2.66 -17.92 -6.85
N ALA A 148 1.79 -17.00 -6.45
CA ALA A 148 1.82 -16.39 -5.12
C ALA A 148 1.66 -17.45 -4.01
N ALA A 149 0.68 -18.36 -4.14
CA ALA A 149 0.46 -19.45 -3.18
C ALA A 149 1.67 -20.39 -3.09
N LYS A 150 2.27 -20.73 -4.23
CA LYS A 150 3.45 -21.59 -4.32
C LYS A 150 4.66 -20.94 -3.66
N LEU A 151 4.95 -19.67 -3.97
CA LEU A 151 6.02 -18.90 -3.34
C LEU A 151 5.81 -18.82 -1.83
N PHE A 152 4.60 -18.49 -1.39
CA PHE A 152 4.27 -18.42 0.04
C PHE A 152 4.51 -19.75 0.76
N LEU A 153 4.07 -20.87 0.17
CA LEU A 153 4.31 -22.20 0.73
C LEU A 153 5.80 -22.52 0.83
N LEU A 154 6.60 -22.16 -0.18
CA LEU A 154 8.04 -22.44 -0.19
C LEU A 154 8.77 -21.76 0.96
N GLU A 155 8.30 -20.57 1.37
CA GLU A 155 8.88 -19.79 2.47
C GLU A 155 8.58 -20.30 3.87
N LEU A 156 7.61 -21.20 4.01
CA LEU A 156 7.35 -21.83 5.29
C LEU A 156 8.46 -22.83 5.63
N GLN A 157 8.86 -22.85 6.91
CA GLN A 157 9.75 -23.91 7.43
C GLN A 157 9.22 -25.29 7.04
N VAL A 158 10.14 -26.23 6.78
CA VAL A 158 9.80 -27.56 6.24
C VAL A 158 8.69 -28.26 7.05
N ASP A 159 8.76 -28.18 8.38
CA ASP A 159 7.77 -28.81 9.27
C ASP A 159 6.42 -28.10 9.22
N ILE A 160 6.40 -26.77 9.30
CA ILE A 160 5.18 -25.95 9.17
C ILE A 160 4.54 -26.21 7.80
N ARG A 161 5.33 -26.20 6.73
CA ARG A 161 4.88 -26.46 5.36
C ARG A 161 4.23 -27.83 5.22
N ARG A 162 4.79 -28.86 5.88
CA ARG A 162 4.20 -30.21 5.90
C ARG A 162 2.83 -30.17 6.57
N SER A 163 2.75 -29.60 7.77
CA SER A 163 1.48 -29.48 8.51
C SER A 163 0.44 -28.63 7.77
N VAL A 164 0.85 -27.59 7.05
CA VAL A 164 -0.03 -26.78 6.21
C VAL A 164 -0.59 -27.61 5.06
N ARG A 165 0.23 -28.39 4.37
CA ARG A 165 -0.23 -29.29 3.30
C ARG A 165 -1.20 -30.35 3.82
N GLU A 166 -0.92 -30.96 4.96
CA GLU A 166 -1.84 -31.90 5.61
C GLU A 166 -3.17 -31.22 5.94
N ARG A 167 -3.13 -30.02 6.51
CA ARG A 167 -4.32 -29.24 6.84
C ARG A 167 -5.17 -28.90 5.61
N LEU A 168 -4.53 -28.54 4.49
CA LEU A 168 -5.20 -28.28 3.22
C LEU A 168 -5.96 -29.51 2.73
N HIS A 169 -5.33 -30.69 2.71
CA HIS A 169 -5.98 -31.94 2.30
C HIS A 169 -7.11 -32.36 3.24
N ILE A 170 -6.99 -32.09 4.54
CA ILE A 170 -8.07 -32.36 5.50
C ILE A 170 -9.29 -31.46 5.24
N LYS A 171 -9.08 -30.17 4.91
CA LYS A 171 -10.18 -29.24 4.62
C LYS A 171 -10.81 -29.46 3.25
N HIS A 172 -10.01 -29.89 2.28
CA HIS A 172 -10.42 -30.06 0.89
C HIS A 172 -10.11 -31.49 0.42
N PRO A 173 -10.81 -32.51 0.95
CA PRO A 173 -10.50 -33.92 0.68
C PRO A 173 -10.72 -34.33 -0.78
N ASN A 174 -11.54 -33.57 -1.52
CA ASN A 174 -11.83 -33.79 -2.94
C ASN A 174 -11.01 -32.86 -3.86
N HIS A 175 -10.01 -32.15 -3.34
CA HIS A 175 -9.15 -31.27 -4.14
C HIS A 175 -8.33 -32.09 -5.15
N PRO A 176 -8.43 -31.83 -6.46
CA PRO A 176 -7.63 -32.53 -7.45
C PRO A 176 -6.14 -32.30 -7.22
N SER A 177 -5.32 -33.34 -7.39
CA SER A 177 -3.86 -33.25 -7.18
C SER A 177 -3.17 -32.27 -8.13
N ASP A 178 -3.78 -32.01 -9.29
CA ASP A 178 -3.27 -31.11 -10.32
C ASP A 178 -3.78 -29.67 -10.16
N ASP A 179 -4.79 -29.45 -9.30
CA ASP A 179 -5.35 -28.13 -9.09
C ASP A 179 -4.47 -27.29 -8.16
N PRO A 180 -4.15 -26.05 -8.53
CA PRO A 180 -3.37 -25.17 -7.70
C PRO A 180 -4.12 -24.76 -6.44
N TRP A 181 -3.43 -24.69 -5.30
CA TRP A 181 -3.95 -24.00 -4.11
C TRP A 181 -3.97 -22.50 -4.35
N THR A 182 -5.01 -21.84 -3.83
CA THR A 182 -5.06 -20.37 -3.79
C THR A 182 -4.21 -19.83 -2.66
N LEU A 183 -3.77 -18.57 -2.77
CA LEU A 183 -2.99 -17.94 -1.70
C LEU A 183 -3.79 -17.89 -0.39
N ARG A 184 -5.11 -17.66 -0.50
CA ARG A 184 -6.02 -17.61 0.65
C ARG A 184 -6.07 -18.94 1.40
N GLU A 185 -6.25 -20.05 0.70
CA GLU A 185 -6.32 -21.38 1.32
C GLU A 185 -5.03 -21.71 2.08
N VAL A 186 -3.88 -21.42 1.44
CA VAL A 186 -2.56 -21.61 2.04
C VAL A 186 -2.40 -20.79 3.31
N VAL A 187 -2.79 -19.52 3.29
CA VAL A 187 -2.70 -18.61 4.44
C VAL A 187 -3.61 -19.06 5.57
N ASP A 188 -4.86 -19.42 5.28
CA ASP A 188 -5.82 -19.89 6.29
C ASP A 188 -5.31 -21.18 6.97
N ALA A 189 -4.71 -22.10 6.20
CA ALA A 189 -4.09 -23.29 6.75
C ALA A 189 -2.83 -22.95 7.58
N SER A 190 -2.02 -21.98 7.13
CA SER A 190 -0.82 -21.51 7.85
C SER A 190 -1.16 -20.89 9.20
N ILE A 191 -2.17 -20.03 9.25
CA ILE A 191 -2.63 -19.40 10.51
C ILE A 191 -3.05 -20.47 11.51
N PHE A 192 -3.77 -21.51 11.07
CA PHE A 192 -4.19 -22.61 11.93
C PHE A 192 -3.01 -23.41 12.49
N VAL A 193 -1.99 -23.65 11.68
CA VAL A 193 -0.79 -24.42 12.10
C VAL A 193 0.10 -23.60 13.04
N ILE A 194 0.18 -22.28 12.84
CA ILE A 194 1.09 -21.38 13.57
C ILE A 194 0.46 -20.78 14.83
N SER A 195 -0.88 -20.72 14.90
CA SER A 195 -1.64 -20.31 16.09
C SER A 195 -2.24 -21.53 16.80
N PRO A 196 -1.47 -22.24 17.65
CA PRO A 196 -1.99 -23.34 18.45
C PRO A 196 -3.02 -22.89 19.50
#